data_AF-A0A7X2CG05-F1
#
_entry.id   AF-A0A7X2CG05-F1
#
_cell.length_a   1.000
_cell.length_b   1.000
_cell.length_c   1.000
_cell.angle_alpha   90.00
_cell.angle_beta   90.00
_cell.angle_gamma   90.00
#
_symmetry.space_group_name_H-M   'P 1'
#
loop_
_entity.id
_entity.type
_entity.pdbx_description
1 polymer ?
#
loop_
_entity_poly.entity_id
_entity_poly.type
_entity_poly.pdbx_seq_one_letter_code
_entity_poly.pdbx_strand_id
1 'polypeptide(L)'
;MSFHMTQTPLYLFANVRHPCEGRPNVTAIVLFGLTVEGEDSPVYMEIRFIDYLARQIDGDHLMFSLDQALMSARNDYGILETDWRAMSREEIDRIDW
;
A
#
# COMPACT_ATOMS: atom_id res chain seq x y z
N MET A 1 -5.72 29.51 -16.67
CA MET A 1 -5.79 28.04 -16.80
C MET A 1 -4.89 27.48 -15.72
N SER A 2 -5.46 26.96 -14.63
CA SER A 2 -4.68 26.29 -13.59
C SER A 2 -4.44 24.85 -14.05
N PHE A 3 -3.20 24.53 -14.39
CA PHE A 3 -2.80 23.14 -14.61
C PHE A 3 -2.93 22.42 -13.26
N HIS A 4 -3.94 21.56 -13.12
CA HIS A 4 -4.00 20.64 -11.99
C HIS A 4 -2.93 19.57 -12.27
N MET A 5 -1.80 19.65 -11.55
CA MET A 5 -0.76 18.63 -11.63
C MET A 5 -1.25 17.43 -10.82
N THR A 6 -1.75 16.41 -11.51
CA THR A 6 -2.13 15.16 -10.87
C THR A 6 -0.89 14.46 -10.31
N GLN A 7 -0.95 14.05 -9.05
CA GLN A 7 0.13 13.28 -8.45
C GLN A 7 0.14 11.86 -9.02
N THR A 8 1.31 11.37 -9.42
CA THR A 8 1.46 9.99 -9.91
C THR A 8 1.28 9.00 -8.75
N PRO A 9 0.43 7.97 -8.89
CA PRO A 9 0.28 6.95 -7.87
C PRO A 9 1.59 6.17 -7.68
N LEU A 10 1.89 5.84 -6.42
CA LEU A 10 2.99 4.95 -6.07
C LEU A 10 2.46 3.54 -5.77
N TYR A 11 3.31 2.56 -6.05
CA TYR A 11 3.05 1.15 -5.79
C TYR A 11 4.20 0.61 -4.95
N LEU A 12 3.95 0.42 -3.67
CA LEU A 12 4.98 0.13 -2.68
C LEU A 12 4.74 -1.22 -2.03
N PHE A 13 5.84 -1.92 -1.76
CA PHE A 13 5.85 -3.17 -1.02
C PHE A 13 6.80 -3.06 0.17
N ALA A 14 6.41 -3.63 1.31
CA ALA A 14 7.29 -3.84 2.44
C ALA A 14 6.93 -5.11 3.22
N ASN A 15 7.95 -5.72 3.83
CA ASN A 15 7.72 -6.80 4.81
C ASN A 15 7.38 -6.19 6.17
N VAL A 16 6.49 -6.84 6.89
CA VAL A 16 6.16 -6.49 8.28
C VAL A 16 7.39 -6.70 9.17
N ARG A 17 7.67 -5.72 10.04
CA ARG A 17 8.75 -5.83 11.04
C ARG A 17 8.25 -6.41 12.36
N HIS A 18 7.04 -6.02 12.76
CA HIS A 18 6.41 -6.47 14.00
C HIS A 18 5.00 -6.96 13.73
N PRO A 19 4.62 -8.15 14.22
CA PRO A 19 3.25 -8.63 14.09
C PRO A 19 2.28 -7.66 14.76
N CYS A 20 1.18 -7.34 14.06
CA CYS A 20 0.06 -6.62 14.66
C CYS A 20 -0.75 -7.59 15.54
N GLU A 21 -1.06 -7.23 16.79
CA GLU A 21 -1.79 -8.12 17.72
C GLU A 21 -3.15 -8.59 17.16
N GLY A 22 -3.87 -7.71 16.44
CA GLY A 22 -5.15 -8.04 15.82
C GLY A 22 -5.04 -8.84 14.53
N ARG A 23 -3.85 -8.88 13.91
CA ARG A 23 -3.59 -9.51 12.61
C ARG A 23 -2.20 -10.17 12.59
N PRO A 24 -1.96 -11.17 13.46
CA PRO A 24 -0.61 -11.69 13.71
C PRO A 24 -0.02 -12.46 12.52
N ASN A 25 -0.85 -12.85 11.55
CA ASN A 25 -0.44 -13.63 10.38
C ASN A 25 -0.02 -12.77 9.18
N VAL A 26 -0.14 -11.44 9.27
CA VAL A 26 0.25 -10.54 8.18
C VAL A 26 1.78 -10.44 8.13
N THR A 27 2.35 -10.75 6.96
CA THR A 27 3.80 -10.80 6.72
C THR A 27 4.28 -9.71 5.78
N ALA A 28 3.40 -9.16 4.93
CA ALA A 28 3.73 -8.09 4.01
C ALA A 28 2.57 -7.13 3.79
N ILE A 29 2.90 -5.89 3.47
CA ILE A 29 1.96 -4.83 3.11
C ILE A 29 2.28 -4.33 1.71
N VAL A 30 1.24 -4.17 0.90
CA VAL A 30 1.29 -3.42 -0.36
C VAL A 30 0.49 -2.14 -0.19
N LEU A 31 1.06 -1.00 -0.60
CA LEU A 31 0.32 0.24 -0.79
C LEU A 31 0.15 0.46 -2.29
N PHE A 32 -1.08 0.34 -2.77
CA PHE A 32 -1.41 0.44 -4.19
C PHE A 32 -2.13 1.76 -4.46
N GLY A 33 -1.46 2.70 -5.13
CA GLY A 33 -2.04 3.99 -5.49
C GLY A 33 -3.09 3.89 -6.60
N LEU A 34 -4.26 4.47 -6.36
CA LEU A 34 -5.39 4.50 -7.28
C LEU A 34 -5.71 5.94 -7.66
N THR A 35 -5.76 6.22 -8.96
CA THR A 35 -6.23 7.50 -9.48
C THR A 35 -7.76 7.54 -9.42
N VAL A 36 -8.32 8.62 -8.88
CA VAL A 36 -9.76 8.84 -8.81
C VAL A 36 -10.12 10.01 -9.72
N GLU A 37 -11.16 9.83 -10.53
CA GLU A 37 -11.63 10.89 -11.42
C GLU A 37 -12.14 12.08 -10.60
N GLY A 38 -11.65 13.29 -10.92
CA GLY A 38 -12.01 14.52 -10.21
C GLY A 38 -11.15 14.82 -8.99
N GLU A 39 -10.19 13.96 -8.64
CA GLU A 39 -9.23 14.18 -7.55
C GLU A 39 -7.82 14.44 -8.09
N ASP A 40 -7.11 15.38 -7.47
CA ASP A 40 -5.73 15.72 -7.86
C ASP A 40 -4.69 14.76 -7.30
N SER A 41 -5.06 14.03 -6.24
CA SER A 41 -4.17 13.16 -5.49
C SER A 41 -4.73 11.73 -5.44
N PRO A 42 -3.87 10.71 -5.55
CA PRO A 42 -4.30 9.33 -5.48
C PRO A 42 -4.72 8.95 -4.05
N VAL A 43 -5.72 8.09 -3.97
CA VAL A 43 -6.01 7.29 -2.76
C VAL A 43 -5.14 6.04 -2.78
N TYR A 44 -4.97 5.38 -1.64
CA TYR A 44 -4.09 4.23 -1.50
C TYR A 44 -4.84 3.05 -0.90
N MET A 45 -4.84 1.92 -1.61
CA MET A 45 -5.29 0.66 -1.05
C MET A 45 -4.14 0.02 -0.27
N GLU A 46 -4.27 -0.10 1.04
CA GLU A 46 -3.41 -0.96 1.86
C GLU A 46 -3.91 -2.40 1.70
N ILE A 47 -3.08 -3.29 1.14
CA ILE A 47 -3.38 -4.72 1.00
C ILE A 47 -2.48 -5.49 1.94
N ARG A 48 -3.09 -6.29 2.82
CA ARG A 48 -2.40 -7.08 3.84
C ARG A 48 -2.24 -8.51 3.35
N PHE A 49 -1.01 -8.97 3.25
CA PHE A 49 -0.69 -10.33 2.81
C PHE A 49 -0.30 -11.21 3.99
N ILE A 50 -0.85 -12.41 4.01
CA ILE A 50 -0.37 -13.53 4.82
C ILE A 50 0.82 -14.18 4.10
N ASP A 51 0.69 -14.38 2.79
CA ASP A 51 1.76 -14.83 1.90
C ASP A 51 1.65 -14.08 0.56
N TYR A 52 2.63 -13.21 0.30
CA TYR A 52 2.68 -12.40 -0.90
C TYR A 52 2.88 -13.22 -2.18
N LEU A 53 3.72 -14.26 -2.13
CA LEU A 53 4.03 -15.08 -3.31
C LEU A 53 2.86 -15.99 -3.67
N ALA A 54 2.18 -16.54 -2.66
CA ALA A 54 0.98 -17.35 -2.85
C ALA A 54 -0.30 -16.53 -3.06
N ARG A 55 -0.20 -15.18 -3.00
CA ARG A 55 -1.33 -14.25 -3.11
C ARG A 55 -2.43 -14.49 -2.06
N GLN A 56 -2.04 -14.87 -0.86
CA GLN A 56 -2.97 -15.03 0.25
C GLN A 56 -3.09 -13.69 0.99
N ILE A 57 -4.26 -13.07 0.88
CA ILE A 57 -4.57 -11.81 1.55
C ILE A 57 -5.33 -12.06 2.86
N ASP A 58 -5.02 -11.26 3.87
CA ASP A 58 -5.83 -11.12 5.08
C ASP A 58 -7.01 -10.16 4.82
N GLY A 59 -6.75 -9.09 4.05
CA GLY A 59 -7.75 -8.15 3.59
C GLY A 59 -7.11 -6.82 3.18
N ASP A 60 -7.94 -5.84 2.86
CA ASP A 60 -7.51 -4.52 2.42
C ASP A 60 -8.14 -3.38 3.23
N HIS A 61 -7.66 -2.15 3.00
CA HIS A 61 -8.26 -0.92 3.52
C HIS A 61 -7.88 0.28 2.66
N LEU A 62 -8.88 1.11 2.33
CA LEU A 62 -8.67 2.33 1.56
C LEU A 62 -8.23 3.49 2.46
N MET A 63 -7.13 4.14 2.09
CA MET A 63 -6.56 5.33 2.73
C MET A 63 -6.65 6.53 1.79
N PHE A 64 -6.93 7.71 2.32
CA PHE A 64 -7.16 8.91 1.50
C PHE A 64 -5.87 9.58 1.02
N SER A 65 -4.71 9.19 1.54
CA SER A 65 -3.41 9.71 1.11
C SER A 65 -2.28 8.73 1.37
N LEU A 66 -1.14 8.95 0.70
CA LEU A 66 0.08 8.17 0.92
C LEU A 66 0.57 8.33 2.36
N ASP A 67 0.61 9.55 2.88
CA ASP A 67 1.10 9.83 4.23
C ASP A 67 0.27 9.11 5.29
N GLN A 68 -1.06 9.08 5.11
CA GLN A 68 -1.95 8.32 5.98
C GLN A 68 -1.63 6.81 5.93
N ALA A 69 -1.46 6.26 4.72
CA ALA A 69 -1.15 4.85 4.54
C ALA A 69 0.21 4.46 5.15
N LEU A 70 1.25 5.29 4.93
CA LEU A 70 2.57 5.08 5.52
C LEU A 70 2.54 5.16 7.05
N MET A 71 1.82 6.14 7.61
CA MET A 71 1.67 6.29 9.05
C MET A 71 0.92 5.09 9.66
N SER A 72 -0.15 4.61 9.02
CA SER A 72 -0.89 3.43 9.45
C SER A 72 0.02 2.19 9.47
N ALA A 73 0.73 1.93 8.37
CA ALA A 73 1.62 0.79 8.25
C ALA A 73 2.79 0.83 9.24
N ARG A 74 3.29 2.02 9.55
CA ARG A 74 4.30 2.22 10.60
C ARG A 74 3.75 1.87 11.98
N ASN A 75 2.56 2.36 12.32
CA ASN A 75 1.97 2.14 13.63
C ASN A 75 1.58 0.69 13.86
N ASP A 76 0.99 0.04 12.85
CA ASP A 76 0.42 -1.30 13.00
C ASP A 76 1.44 -2.42 12.78
N TYR A 77 2.42 -2.21 11.89
CA TYR A 77 3.35 -3.26 11.44
C TYR A 77 4.84 -2.90 11.63
N GLY A 78 5.12 -1.71 12.16
CA GLY A 78 6.49 -1.23 12.39
C GLY A 78 7.27 -0.87 11.13
N ILE A 79 6.61 -0.76 9.97
CA ILE A 79 7.27 -0.52 8.68
C ILE A 79 7.77 0.93 8.61
N LEU A 80 9.06 1.12 8.36
CA LEU A 80 9.70 2.43 8.23
C LEU A 80 9.80 2.86 6.77
N GLU A 81 10.07 4.15 6.54
CA GLU A 81 10.26 4.71 5.19
C GLU A 81 11.31 3.95 4.35
N THR A 82 12.37 3.45 4.99
CA THR A 82 13.46 2.72 4.32
C THR A 82 13.16 1.26 4.00
N ASP A 83 12.06 0.72 4.52
CA ASP A 83 11.63 -0.66 4.23
C ASP A 83 10.86 -0.77 2.93
N TRP A 84 10.26 0.33 2.49
CA TRP A 84 9.48 0.37 1.27
C TRP A 84 10.38 0.27 0.06
N ARG A 85 9.99 -0.62 -0.86
CA ARG A 85 10.52 -0.64 -2.22
C ARG A 85 9.40 -0.36 -3.21
N ALA A 86 9.77 0.24 -4.33
CA ALA A 86 8.88 0.27 -5.49
C ALA A 86 8.61 -1.17 -5.97
N MET A 87 7.36 -1.42 -6.36
CA MET A 87 6.99 -2.66 -7.04
C MET A 87 7.42 -2.60 -8.51
N SER A 88 7.81 -3.76 -9.03
CA SER A 88 8.02 -3.98 -10.46
C SER A 88 6.70 -3.96 -11.23
N ARG A 89 6.77 -3.83 -12.56
CA ARG A 89 5.56 -3.83 -13.40
C ARG A 89 4.81 -5.16 -13.31
N GLU A 90 5.55 -6.26 -13.27
CA GLU A 90 5.01 -7.61 -13.14
C GLU A 90 4.29 -7.83 -11.80
N GLU A 91 4.77 -7.19 -10.72
CA GLU A 91 4.12 -7.24 -9.42
C GLU A 91 2.84 -6.40 -9.41
N ILE A 92 2.84 -5.23 -10.04
CA ILE A 92 1.67 -4.35 -10.18
C ILE A 92 0.59 -5.05 -11.00
N ASP A 93 0.95 -5.62 -12.15
CA ASP A 93 0.02 -6.28 -13.06
C ASP A 93 -0.60 -7.57 -12.48
N ARG A 94 -0.07 -8.08 -11.36
CA ARG A 94 -0.59 -9.26 -10.63
C ARG A 94 -1.59 -8.92 -9.52
N ILE A 95 -1.74 -7.65 -9.17
CA ILE A 95 -2.75 -7.22 -8.21
C ILE A 95 -4.06 -7.12 -8.97
N ASP A 96 -4.91 -8.14 -8.80
CA ASP A 96 -6.28 -8.11 -9.29
C ASP A 96 -7.08 -7.14 -8.39
N TRP A 97 -7.62 -6.07 -8.99
CA TRP A 97 -8.39 -5.01 -8.34
C TRP A 97 -9.87 -5.11 -8.68
#